data_AF-A0A1G1JTD9-F1
#
_entry.id   AF-A0A1G1JTD9-F1
#
_cell.length_a   1.000
_cell.length_b   1.000
_cell.length_c   1.000
_cell.angle_alpha   90.00
_cell.angle_beta   90.00
_cell.angle_gamma   90.00
#
_symmetry.space_group_name_H-M   'P 1'
#
loop_
_entity.id
_entity.type
_entity.pdbx_description
1 polymer ?
#
loop_
_entity_poly.entity_id
_entity_poly.type
_entity_poly.pdbx_seq_one_letter_code
_entity_poly.pdbx_strand_id
1 'polypeptide(L)'
;RTGAIARFSPAMEAVRKHAGQGRAVLGICNGFQILLEAGMLPGAMLRNKTLSFICKDVTLRVETRNSLFTRKMKAGSLLTIPIAHGEGNYTCDDETFKELAGEDRIVFRYAAADGTVNDESNPNGSRDGIAGILNKKRNVLGMMPHPERSSEEILSGVDGRAVWESILAEV
;
A
#
# COMPACT_ATOMS: atom_id res chain seq x y z
N ARG A 1 -20.01 1.20 -1.84
CA ARG A 1 -18.90 0.23 -2.06
C ARG A 1 -18.66 -0.51 -0.74
N THR A 2 -18.09 -1.71 -0.78
CA THR A 2 -17.88 -2.55 0.41
C THR A 2 -17.04 -1.85 1.48
N GLY A 3 -16.01 -1.10 1.09
CA GLY A 3 -15.20 -0.29 2.01
C GLY A 3 -15.99 0.78 2.78
N ALA A 4 -16.87 1.51 2.09
CA ALA A 4 -17.71 2.55 2.71
C ALA A 4 -18.70 1.98 3.75
N ILE A 5 -19.20 0.75 3.53
CA ILE A 5 -20.05 0.05 4.51
C ILE A 5 -19.21 -0.46 5.69
N ALA A 6 -18.03 -1.03 5.41
CA ALA A 6 -17.14 -1.59 6.42
C ALA A 6 -16.67 -0.56 7.46
N ARG A 7 -16.56 0.72 7.08
CA ARG A 7 -16.26 1.83 8.02
C ARG A 7 -17.18 1.87 9.24
N PHE A 8 -18.45 1.51 9.07
CA PHE A 8 -19.46 1.54 10.13
C PHE A 8 -19.49 0.25 10.97
N SER A 9 -18.64 -0.73 10.64
CA SER A 9 -18.52 -1.95 11.43
C SER A 9 -17.95 -1.62 12.82
N PRO A 10 -18.54 -2.16 13.92
CA PRO A 10 -17.98 -2.04 15.26
C PRO A 10 -16.51 -2.52 15.35
N ALA A 11 -16.10 -3.45 14.46
CA ALA A 11 -14.72 -3.90 14.38
C ALA A 11 -13.73 -2.76 14.07
N MET A 12 -14.16 -1.73 13.34
CA MET A 12 -13.29 -0.59 13.01
C MET A 12 -12.96 0.28 14.22
N GLU A 13 -13.79 0.29 15.27
CA GLU A 13 -13.46 0.96 16.53
C GLU A 13 -12.27 0.29 17.22
N ALA A 14 -12.25 -1.05 17.23
CA ALA A 14 -11.13 -1.82 17.76
C ALA A 14 -9.85 -1.59 16.95
N VAL A 15 -9.94 -1.55 15.62
CA VAL A 15 -8.81 -1.24 14.73
C VAL A 15 -8.28 0.16 14.99
N ARG A 16 -9.15 1.18 15.12
CA ARG A 16 -8.74 2.56 15.47
C ARG A 16 -8.05 2.62 16.82
N LYS A 17 -8.60 1.93 17.84
CA LYS A 17 -8.00 1.87 19.18
C LYS A 17 -6.61 1.22 19.13
N HIS A 18 -6.47 0.12 18.40
CA HIS A 18 -5.20 -0.57 18.20
C HIS A 18 -4.16 0.32 17.52
N ALA A 19 -4.52 0.98 16.42
CA ALA A 19 -3.66 1.95 15.74
C ALA A 19 -3.33 3.17 16.63
N GLY A 20 -4.28 3.62 17.46
CA GLY A 20 -4.09 4.73 18.40
C GLY A 20 -2.99 4.47 19.43
N GLN A 21 -2.83 3.21 19.82
CA GLN A 21 -1.77 2.72 20.72
C GLN A 21 -0.39 2.57 20.03
N GLY A 22 -0.25 2.98 18.77
CA GLY A 22 1.01 2.88 18.03
C GLY A 22 1.30 1.49 17.45
N ARG A 23 0.36 0.55 17.56
CA ARG A 23 0.52 -0.82 17.05
C ARG A 23 0.30 -0.89 15.54
N ALA A 24 0.88 -1.91 14.91
CA ALA A 24 0.85 -2.07 13.46
C ALA A 24 -0.57 -2.43 12.94
N VAL A 25 -1.01 -1.74 11.90
CA VAL A 25 -2.20 -2.10 11.11
C VAL A 25 -1.83 -2.10 9.63
N LEU A 26 -2.08 -3.23 8.96
CA LEU A 26 -1.80 -3.40 7.54
C LEU A 26 -3.09 -3.67 6.77
N GLY A 27 -3.43 -2.79 5.84
CA GLY A 27 -4.54 -2.95 4.90
C GLY A 27 -4.05 -3.31 3.51
N ILE A 28 -4.33 -4.52 3.05
CA ILE A 28 -3.92 -5.04 1.74
C ILE A 28 -5.11 -5.03 0.78
N CYS A 29 -4.93 -4.50 -0.43
CA CYS A 29 -5.94 -4.43 -1.50
C CYS A 29 -7.26 -3.82 -0.98
N ASN A 30 -8.31 -4.63 -0.79
CA ASN A 30 -9.57 -4.17 -0.20
C ASN A 30 -9.41 -3.59 1.22
N GLY A 31 -8.42 -4.07 1.99
CA GLY A 31 -8.07 -3.51 3.29
C GLY A 31 -7.59 -2.06 3.18
N PHE A 32 -6.84 -1.71 2.13
CA PHE A 32 -6.43 -0.33 1.90
C PHE A 32 -7.64 0.56 1.59
N GLN A 33 -8.56 0.09 0.75
CA GLN A 33 -9.82 0.79 0.48
C GLN A 33 -10.61 1.05 1.78
N ILE A 34 -10.72 0.07 2.67
CA ILE A 34 -11.39 0.23 3.96
C ILE A 34 -10.70 1.29 4.82
N LEU A 35 -9.36 1.30 4.89
CA LEU A 35 -8.61 2.28 5.68
C LEU A 35 -8.79 3.71 5.16
N LEU A 36 -8.91 3.90 3.85
CA LEU A 36 -9.22 5.19 3.23
C LEU A 36 -10.63 5.65 3.58
N GLU A 37 -11.63 4.77 3.37
CA GLU A 37 -13.04 5.07 3.65
C GLU A 37 -13.29 5.34 5.13
N ALA A 38 -12.54 4.68 6.02
CA ALA A 38 -12.55 4.89 7.45
C ALA A 38 -11.83 6.18 7.90
N GLY A 39 -11.12 6.88 7.01
CA GLY A 39 -10.33 8.07 7.34
C GLY A 39 -9.10 7.76 8.19
N MET A 40 -8.62 6.51 8.18
CA MET A 40 -7.36 6.12 8.82
C MET A 40 -6.15 6.43 7.93
N LEU A 41 -6.38 6.54 6.62
CA LEU A 41 -5.42 6.98 5.61
C LEU A 41 -6.09 8.04 4.72
N PRO A 42 -5.32 9.00 4.16
CA PRO A 42 -5.88 10.04 3.30
C PRO A 42 -5.99 9.61 1.84
N GLY A 43 -6.90 10.24 1.10
CA GLY A 43 -7.16 9.97 -0.31
C GLY A 43 -8.32 9.00 -0.55
N ALA A 44 -8.43 8.50 -1.78
CA ALA A 44 -9.52 7.62 -2.20
C ALA A 44 -9.06 6.63 -3.29
N MET A 45 -9.88 5.60 -3.53
CA MET A 45 -9.69 4.64 -4.61
C MET A 45 -10.73 4.84 -5.71
N LEU A 46 -10.25 4.92 -6.95
CA LEU A 46 -11.08 4.93 -8.16
C LEU A 46 -10.99 3.57 -8.87
N ARG A 47 -11.86 3.39 -9.87
CA ARG A 47 -11.70 2.30 -10.83
C ARG A 47 -10.37 2.45 -11.55
N ASN A 48 -9.76 1.32 -11.91
CA ASN A 48 -8.55 1.31 -12.72
C ASN A 48 -8.77 2.15 -13.99
N LYS A 49 -7.74 2.87 -14.46
CA LYS A 49 -7.82 3.70 -15.68
C LYS A 49 -8.28 2.91 -16.91
N THR A 50 -7.97 1.61 -16.97
CA THR A 50 -8.40 0.68 -18.02
C THR A 50 -9.86 0.22 -17.89
N LEU A 51 -10.53 0.52 -16.77
CA LEU A 51 -11.86 0.04 -16.40
C LEU A 51 -12.02 -1.50 -16.35
N SER A 52 -10.90 -2.23 -16.33
CA SER A 52 -10.83 -3.68 -16.25
C SER A 52 -10.20 -4.16 -14.94
N PHE A 53 -10.53 -5.39 -14.54
CA PHE A 53 -9.83 -6.07 -13.45
C PHE A 53 -8.41 -6.43 -13.91
N ILE A 54 -7.42 -6.18 -13.05
CA ILE A 54 -6.01 -6.46 -13.33
C ILE A 54 -5.53 -7.53 -12.36
N CYS A 55 -5.00 -8.63 -12.91
CA CYS A 55 -4.36 -9.72 -12.17
C CYS A 55 -3.00 -10.02 -12.83
N LYS A 56 -1.91 -9.54 -12.23
CA LYS A 56 -0.55 -9.76 -12.73
C LYS A 56 0.49 -9.46 -11.65
N ASP A 57 1.71 -9.93 -11.86
CA ASP A 57 2.86 -9.49 -11.10
C ASP A 57 3.29 -8.09 -11.54
N VAL A 58 3.66 -7.26 -10.57
CA VAL A 58 4.15 -5.90 -10.82
C VAL A 58 5.43 -5.65 -10.04
N THR A 59 6.30 -4.81 -10.60
CA THR A 59 7.49 -4.34 -9.94
C THR A 59 7.16 -3.10 -9.10
N LEU A 60 7.55 -3.14 -7.83
CA LEU A 60 7.43 -2.05 -6.88
C LEU A 60 8.81 -1.54 -6.52
N ARG A 61 8.99 -0.23 -6.49
CA ARG A 61 10.15 0.40 -5.87
C ARG A 61 9.82 0.77 -4.43
N VAL A 62 10.71 0.40 -3.51
CA VAL A 62 10.63 0.79 -2.10
C VAL A 62 11.09 2.24 -1.96
N GLU A 63 10.20 3.15 -1.57
CA GLU A 63 10.52 4.58 -1.45
C GLU A 63 11.13 4.90 -0.08
N THR A 64 10.57 4.34 0.99
CA THR A 64 11.04 4.61 2.36
C THR A 64 11.24 3.34 3.18
N ARG A 65 12.23 3.41 4.08
CA ARG A 65 12.48 2.42 5.14
C ARG A 65 11.94 2.89 6.49
N ASN A 66 11.44 4.11 6.57
CA ASN A 66 11.03 4.77 7.81
C ASN A 66 9.60 4.33 8.19
N SER A 67 9.44 3.03 8.46
CA SER A 67 8.19 2.43 8.93
C SER A 67 8.43 1.06 9.56
N LEU A 68 7.46 0.60 10.36
CA LEU A 68 7.44 -0.78 10.89
C LEU A 68 7.37 -1.85 9.78
N PHE A 69 6.91 -1.47 8.58
CA PHE A 69 6.62 -2.38 7.48
C PHE A 69 7.74 -2.50 6.45
N THR A 70 8.71 -1.58 6.46
CA THR A 70 9.79 -1.52 5.46
C THR A 70 11.19 -1.36 6.04
N ARG A 71 11.34 -1.35 7.37
CA ARG A 71 12.65 -1.18 8.04
C ARG A 71 13.71 -2.22 7.66
N LYS A 72 13.33 -3.44 7.26
CA LYS A 72 14.26 -4.48 6.78
C LYS A 72 14.54 -4.42 5.26
N MET A 73 13.82 -3.58 4.52
CA MET A 73 14.04 -3.37 3.09
C MET A 73 15.12 -2.31 2.85
N LYS A 74 15.61 -2.17 1.61
CA LYS A 74 16.50 -1.08 1.20
C LYS A 74 15.68 -0.05 0.41
N ALA A 75 15.85 1.24 0.67
CA ALA A 75 15.24 2.26 -0.18
C ALA A 75 15.83 2.14 -1.59
N GLY A 76 14.99 2.27 -2.60
CA GLY A 76 15.33 2.06 -4.01
C GLY A 76 15.37 0.60 -4.46
N SER A 77 15.25 -0.39 -3.55
CA SER A 77 15.17 -1.78 -4.00
C SER A 77 13.86 -2.05 -4.74
N LEU A 78 13.92 -2.99 -5.68
CA LEU A 78 12.76 -3.44 -6.44
C LEU A 78 12.23 -4.74 -5.86
N LEU A 79 10.90 -4.87 -5.81
CA LEU A 79 10.18 -6.04 -5.34
C LEU A 79 9.16 -6.45 -6.40
N THR A 80 8.97 -7.75 -6.61
CA THR A 80 7.93 -8.29 -7.49
C THR A 80 6.77 -8.82 -6.65
N ILE A 81 5.62 -8.13 -6.70
CA ILE A 81 4.46 -8.46 -5.88
C ILE A 81 3.20 -8.51 -6.77
N PRO A 82 2.35 -9.54 -6.64
CA PRO A 82 1.11 -9.65 -7.41
C PRO A 82 0.09 -8.56 -7.04
N ILE A 83 -0.69 -8.13 -8.02
CA ILE A 83 -1.91 -7.32 -7.83
C ILE A 83 -3.13 -8.09 -8.32
N ALA A 84 -4.30 -7.86 -7.70
CA ALA A 84 -5.57 -8.45 -8.10
C ALA A 84 -6.73 -7.50 -7.74
N HIS A 85 -7.05 -6.53 -8.59
CA HIS A 85 -8.07 -5.52 -8.28
C HIS A 85 -8.74 -4.88 -9.51
N GLY A 86 -9.99 -4.43 -9.35
CA GLY A 86 -10.70 -3.56 -10.31
C GLY A 86 -10.79 -2.08 -9.87
N GLU A 87 -10.54 -1.80 -8.59
CA GLU A 87 -10.62 -0.47 -7.97
C GLU A 87 -9.33 -0.18 -7.19
N GLY A 88 -8.19 -0.07 -7.89
CA GLY A 88 -6.89 0.17 -7.26
C GLY A 88 -6.19 1.45 -7.70
N ASN A 89 -6.91 2.36 -8.37
CA ASN A 89 -6.37 3.65 -8.79
C ASN A 89 -6.42 4.63 -7.61
N TYR A 90 -5.31 4.75 -6.87
CA TYR A 90 -5.20 5.68 -5.75
C TYR A 90 -5.15 7.13 -6.23
N THR A 91 -5.95 7.99 -5.61
CA THR A 91 -5.94 9.43 -5.88
C THR A 91 -6.04 10.24 -4.60
N CYS A 92 -5.52 11.46 -4.65
CA CYS A 92 -5.64 12.48 -3.60
C CYS A 92 -5.46 13.88 -4.23
N ASP A 93 -5.86 14.93 -3.50
CA ASP A 93 -5.61 16.32 -3.90
C ASP A 93 -4.12 16.71 -3.77
N ASP A 94 -3.78 17.88 -4.30
CA ASP A 94 -2.39 18.35 -4.36
C ASP A 94 -1.80 18.64 -2.98
N GLU A 95 -2.63 19.07 -2.02
CA GLU A 95 -2.20 19.35 -0.65
C GLU A 95 -1.83 18.04 0.07
N THR A 96 -2.72 17.04 0.00
CA THR A 96 -2.51 15.70 0.54
C THR A 96 -1.28 15.05 -0.10
N PHE A 97 -1.12 15.18 -1.42
CA PHE A 97 0.05 14.64 -2.11
C PHE A 97 1.35 15.29 -1.63
N LYS A 98 1.39 16.62 -1.51
CA LYS A 98 2.55 17.34 -0.99
C LYS A 98 2.85 16.95 0.45
N GLU A 99 1.84 16.76 1.29
CA GLU A 99 2.00 16.30 2.67
C GLU A 99 2.59 14.88 2.71
N LEU A 100 2.02 13.94 1.95
CA LEU A 100 2.50 12.55 1.89
C LEU A 100 3.94 12.46 1.39
N ALA A 101 4.29 13.21 0.35
CA ALA A 101 5.64 13.23 -0.21
C ALA A 101 6.62 13.95 0.73
N GLY A 102 6.26 15.13 1.23
CA GLY A 102 7.12 15.93 2.12
C GLY A 102 7.35 15.29 3.49
N GLU A 103 6.40 14.48 3.97
CA GLU A 103 6.52 13.72 5.20
C GLU A 103 7.07 12.30 4.98
N ASP A 104 7.56 11.93 3.80
CA ASP A 104 8.13 10.59 3.53
C ASP A 104 7.16 9.45 3.90
N ARG A 105 5.88 9.57 3.49
CA ARG A 105 4.80 8.61 3.79
C ARG A 105 4.32 7.81 2.59
N ILE A 106 4.96 7.97 1.44
CA ILE A 106 4.76 7.10 0.27
C ILE A 106 5.74 5.92 0.42
N VAL A 107 5.22 4.70 0.43
CA VAL A 107 6.02 3.50 0.76
C VAL A 107 6.45 2.74 -0.47
N PHE A 108 5.52 2.54 -1.39
CA PHE A 108 5.74 1.79 -2.61
C PHE A 108 5.23 2.58 -3.80
N ARG A 109 5.98 2.54 -4.89
CA ARG A 109 5.53 3.00 -6.20
C ARG A 109 5.62 1.87 -7.21
N TYR A 110 4.68 1.81 -8.13
CA TYR A 110 4.82 0.99 -9.32
C TYR A 110 6.00 1.51 -10.14
N ALA A 111 6.88 0.62 -10.55
CA ALA A 111 8.08 0.93 -11.29
C ALA A 111 8.30 -0.08 -12.42
N ALA A 112 9.09 0.29 -13.42
CA ALA A 112 9.61 -0.62 -14.41
C ALA A 112 10.73 -1.49 -13.82
N ALA A 113 11.20 -2.47 -14.59
CA ALA A 113 12.24 -3.42 -14.15
C ALA A 113 13.59 -2.76 -13.85
N ASP A 114 13.85 -1.58 -14.39
CA ASP A 114 15.04 -0.75 -14.12
C ASP A 114 14.84 0.21 -12.92
N GLY A 115 13.65 0.21 -12.31
CA GLY A 115 13.28 1.08 -11.21
C GLY A 115 12.74 2.45 -11.61
N THR A 116 12.54 2.70 -12.91
CA THR A 116 11.91 3.92 -13.42
C THR A 116 10.44 3.96 -13.01
N VAL A 117 9.99 5.08 -12.44
CA VAL A 117 8.57 5.30 -12.11
C VAL A 117 7.97 6.23 -13.16
N ASN A 118 7.03 5.70 -13.93
CA ASN A 118 6.35 6.42 -15.00
C ASN A 118 4.93 5.87 -15.24
N ASP A 119 4.18 6.51 -16.12
CA ASP A 119 2.80 6.09 -16.44
C ASP A 119 2.71 4.69 -17.06
N GLU A 120 3.74 4.22 -17.75
CA GLU A 120 3.78 2.91 -18.40
C GLU A 120 3.91 1.79 -17.35
N SER A 121 4.72 2.02 -16.32
CA SER A 121 4.89 1.11 -15.19
C SER A 121 3.67 1.06 -14.26
N ASN A 122 2.81 2.07 -14.33
CA ASN A 122 1.64 2.24 -13.46
C ASN A 122 0.42 1.47 -14.02
N PRO A 123 0.06 0.30 -13.46
CA PRO A 123 -0.93 -0.58 -14.07
C PRO A 123 -2.35 -0.02 -13.99
N ASN A 124 -2.63 0.84 -13.03
CA ASN A 124 -4.00 1.22 -12.65
C ASN A 124 -4.27 2.72 -12.75
N GLY A 125 -3.24 3.53 -13.00
CA GLY A 125 -3.34 4.98 -13.14
C GLY A 125 -3.29 5.74 -11.82
N SER A 126 -2.81 5.11 -10.74
CA SER A 126 -2.65 5.77 -9.44
C SER A 126 -1.80 7.03 -9.55
N ARG A 127 -2.16 8.07 -8.79
CA ARG A 127 -1.40 9.32 -8.74
C ARG A 127 0.07 9.04 -8.43
N ASP A 128 0.96 9.51 -9.30
CA ASP A 128 2.42 9.36 -9.17
C ASP A 128 2.89 7.90 -8.98
N GLY A 129 2.12 6.93 -9.51
CA GLY A 129 2.42 5.51 -9.39
C GLY A 129 2.33 4.99 -7.94
N ILE A 130 1.67 5.69 -7.01
CA ILE A 130 1.58 5.27 -5.61
C ILE A 130 0.89 3.91 -5.49
N ALA A 131 1.57 2.94 -4.87
CA ALA A 131 1.07 1.60 -4.60
C ALA A 131 0.77 1.36 -3.11
N GLY A 132 1.34 2.18 -2.21
CA GLY A 132 1.02 2.15 -0.78
C GLY A 132 1.53 3.37 -0.01
N ILE A 133 0.84 3.71 1.10
CA ILE A 133 1.08 4.90 1.92
C ILE A 133 0.94 4.62 3.42
N LEU A 134 1.49 5.51 4.24
CA LEU A 134 1.44 5.49 5.70
C LEU A 134 0.55 6.59 6.29
N ASN A 135 0.02 6.32 7.48
CA ASN A 135 -0.50 7.39 8.35
C ASN A 135 0.64 8.24 8.96
N LYS A 136 0.29 9.36 9.60
CA LYS A 136 1.26 10.27 10.24
C LYS A 136 2.17 9.59 11.28
N LYS A 137 1.64 8.60 12.00
CA LYS A 137 2.37 7.82 13.01
C LYS A 137 3.20 6.67 12.43
N ARG A 138 3.15 6.42 11.11
CA ARG A 138 3.89 5.36 10.40
C ARG A 138 3.62 3.94 10.89
N ASN A 139 2.50 3.73 11.59
CA ASN A 139 2.08 2.44 12.13
C ASN A 139 0.85 1.86 11.43
N VAL A 140 0.26 2.59 10.49
CA VAL A 140 -0.81 2.11 9.60
C VAL A 140 -0.30 2.18 8.17
N LEU A 141 -0.22 1.04 7.49
CA LEU A 141 0.13 0.92 6.06
C LEU A 141 -1.10 0.46 5.27
N GLY A 142 -1.40 1.16 4.19
CA GLY A 142 -2.30 0.69 3.15
C GLY A 142 -1.54 0.44 1.87
N MET A 143 -1.75 -0.72 1.22
CA MET A 143 -1.13 -1.03 -0.08
C MET A 143 -2.07 -1.85 -0.96
N MET A 144 -2.02 -1.64 -2.27
CA MET A 144 -2.80 -2.42 -3.25
C MET A 144 -2.19 -3.77 -3.63
N PRO A 145 -0.87 -3.89 -3.81
CA PRO A 145 -0.23 -5.19 -4.06
C PRO A 145 -0.41 -6.15 -2.89
N HIS A 146 -0.35 -7.45 -3.18
CA HIS A 146 -0.60 -8.55 -2.25
C HIS A 146 0.72 -9.20 -1.78
N PRO A 147 1.41 -8.63 -0.77
CA PRO A 147 2.67 -9.20 -0.26
C PRO A 147 2.46 -10.61 0.31
N GLU A 148 1.27 -10.91 0.84
CA GLU A 148 0.90 -12.23 1.35
C GLU A 148 0.86 -13.31 0.25
N ARG A 149 0.68 -12.91 -1.01
CA ARG A 149 0.69 -13.83 -2.17
C ARG A 149 2.07 -13.97 -2.83
N SER A 150 3.09 -13.32 -2.28
CA SER A 150 4.50 -13.42 -2.70
C SER A 150 5.39 -13.56 -1.46
N SER A 151 5.02 -14.45 -0.54
CA SER A 151 5.78 -14.69 0.70
C SER A 151 6.50 -16.05 0.73
N GLU A 152 6.26 -16.91 -0.26
CA GLU A 152 6.75 -18.29 -0.31
C GLU A 152 7.07 -18.68 -1.76
N GLU A 153 8.11 -19.49 -1.97
CA GLU A 153 8.57 -19.90 -3.32
C GLU A 153 7.48 -20.61 -4.15
N ILE A 154 6.56 -21.31 -3.49
CA ILE A 154 5.45 -22.00 -4.16
C ILE A 154 4.36 -21.04 -4.68
N LEU A 155 4.39 -19.77 -4.27
CA LEU A 155 3.46 -18.72 -4.69
C LEU A 155 4.06 -17.88 -5.83
N SER A 156 3.73 -16.59 -5.92
CA SER A 156 4.29 -15.65 -6.91
C SER A 156 5.70 -15.13 -6.54
N GLY A 157 6.43 -15.83 -5.67
CA GLY A 157 7.76 -15.44 -5.20
C GLY A 157 7.83 -15.17 -3.70
N VAL A 158 8.94 -14.57 -3.27
CA VAL A 158 9.28 -14.36 -1.83
C VAL A 158 9.43 -12.89 -1.44
N ASP A 159 9.34 -11.95 -2.37
CA ASP A 159 9.65 -10.54 -2.13
C ASP A 159 8.68 -9.88 -1.11
N GLY A 160 7.43 -10.32 -1.09
CA GLY A 160 6.43 -9.90 -0.12
C GLY A 160 6.74 -10.30 1.32
N ARG A 161 7.57 -11.33 1.53
CA ARG A 161 8.02 -11.78 2.86
C ARG A 161 8.71 -10.67 3.64
N ALA A 162 9.41 -9.76 2.95
CA ALA A 162 10.13 -8.65 3.57
C ALA A 162 9.21 -7.68 4.37
N VAL A 163 7.91 -7.61 4.03
CA VAL A 163 6.92 -6.84 4.81
C VAL A 163 6.71 -7.49 6.18
N TRP A 164 6.55 -8.81 6.22
CA TRP A 164 6.35 -9.57 7.45
C TRP A 164 7.60 -9.61 8.32
N GLU A 165 8.78 -9.81 7.71
CA GLU A 165 10.06 -9.74 8.42
C GLU A 165 10.31 -8.34 8.99
N SER A 166 9.88 -7.30 8.28
CA SER A 166 9.89 -5.95 8.82
C SER A 166 8.98 -5.86 10.02
N ILE A 167 7.73 -6.33 9.99
CA ILE A 167 6.82 -6.27 11.15
C ILE A 167 7.36 -7.06 12.35
N LEU A 168 7.92 -8.25 12.13
CA LEU A 168 8.40 -9.16 13.18
C LEU A 168 9.72 -8.73 13.82
N ALA A 169 10.49 -7.86 13.18
CA ALA A 169 11.74 -7.39 13.76
C ALA A 169 11.49 -6.76 15.15
N GLU A 170 12.26 -7.18 16.14
CA GLU A 170 12.21 -6.56 17.46
C GLU A 170 12.56 -5.06 17.35
N VAL A 171 11.86 -4.24 18.14
CA VAL A 171 12.09 -2.79 18.26
C VAL A 171 13.21 -2.56 19.25
#